data_AF-A0A8C2IVT2-F1
#
_entry.id   AF-A0A8C2IVT2-F1
#
_cell.length_a   1.000
_cell.length_b   1.000
_cell.length_c   1.000
_cell.angle_alpha   90.00
_cell.angle_beta   90.00
_cell.angle_gamma   90.00
#
_symmetry.space_group_name_H-M   'P 1'
#
loop_
_entity.id
_entity.type
_entity.pdbx_description
1 polymer ?
#
loop_
_entity_poly.entity_id
_entity_poly.type
_entity_poly.pdbx_seq_one_letter_code
_entity_poly.pdbx_strand_id
1 'polypeptide(L)'
;MSTFGYRRELSKYEDLDEDELLASLTAEELQELEKELADIDPDDNLPIGLRQRDQTAKTPTGTFSREALMKYWENETRKLLEEERIGSTKKKAPTRMITDSILKELKNALRPINDRENSRPSTPLRCAHDELMAAIRGSSIKKLKRVSIVRTRDLQTCLWRATVLQTSVPVLLQHSCV
;
A
#
# COMPACT_ATOMS: atom_id res chain seq x y z
N MET A 1 -33.54 11.16 -6.98
CA MET A 1 -32.18 11.54 -7.39
C MET A 1 -32.02 13.03 -7.19
N SER A 2 -30.96 13.46 -6.50
CA SER A 2 -30.71 14.88 -6.23
C SER A 2 -30.46 15.61 -7.55
N THR A 3 -31.40 16.44 -7.98
CA THR A 3 -31.24 17.41 -9.06
C THR A 3 -30.32 18.52 -8.56
N PHE A 4 -29.03 18.22 -8.45
CA PHE A 4 -28.03 19.23 -8.17
C PHE A 4 -28.04 20.26 -9.30
N GLY A 5 -28.00 21.55 -8.97
CA GLY A 5 -28.19 22.68 -9.89
C GLY A 5 -27.27 22.69 -11.12
N TYR A 6 -26.19 21.90 -11.12
CA TYR A 6 -25.25 21.76 -12.24
C TYR A 6 -25.91 21.42 -13.57
N ARG A 7 -26.96 20.59 -13.60
CA ARG A 7 -27.63 20.25 -14.87
C ARG A 7 -28.29 21.47 -15.53
N ARG A 8 -28.72 22.46 -14.76
CA ARG A 8 -29.51 23.60 -15.25
C ARG A 8 -28.63 24.69 -15.87
N GLU A 9 -27.35 24.75 -15.50
CA GLU A 9 -26.40 25.74 -16.00
C GLU A 9 -25.65 25.27 -17.26
N LEU A 10 -25.62 23.96 -17.52
CA LEU A 10 -24.98 23.39 -18.71
C LEU A 10 -25.64 23.82 -20.04
N SER A 11 -26.94 24.12 -20.02
CA SER A 11 -27.65 24.64 -21.19
C SER A 11 -27.04 25.95 -21.75
N LYS A 12 -26.29 26.71 -20.93
CA LYS A 12 -25.59 27.92 -21.40
C LYS A 12 -24.40 27.62 -22.32
N TYR A 13 -23.86 26.42 -22.24
CA TYR A 13 -22.69 25.99 -23.00
C TYR A 13 -23.06 25.03 -24.15
N GLU A 14 -24.32 24.58 -24.22
CA GLU A 14 -24.80 23.61 -25.21
C GLU A 14 -24.96 24.23 -26.62
N ASP A 15 -25.19 25.54 -26.70
CA ASP A 15 -25.35 26.29 -27.96
C ASP A 15 -24.04 27.02 -28.39
N LEU A 16 -22.92 26.82 -27.71
CA LEU A 16 -21.65 27.45 -28.07
C LEU A 16 -20.95 26.64 -29.17
N ASP A 17 -20.55 27.30 -30.26
CA ASP A 17 -19.82 26.67 -31.35
C ASP A 17 -18.36 26.38 -30.94
N GLU A 18 -18.07 25.10 -30.66
CA GLU A 18 -16.74 24.63 -30.23
C GLU A 18 -15.66 24.93 -31.29
N ASP A 19 -15.99 24.77 -32.57
CA ASP A 19 -15.07 25.01 -33.68
C ASP A 19 -14.65 26.49 -33.79
N GLU A 20 -15.58 27.42 -33.55
CA GLU A 20 -15.29 28.86 -33.54
C GLU A 20 -14.41 29.23 -32.36
N LEU A 21 -14.72 28.68 -31.18
CA LEU A 21 -13.91 28.87 -29.99
C LEU A 21 -12.47 28.38 -30.21
N LEU A 22 -12.29 27.18 -30.77
CA LEU A 22 -10.97 26.60 -31.04
C LEU A 22 -10.19 27.40 -32.10
N ALA A 23 -10.87 27.92 -33.12
CA ALA A 23 -10.24 28.74 -34.15
C ALA A 23 -9.73 30.09 -33.61
N SER A 24 -10.29 30.58 -32.49
CA SER A 24 -9.85 31.82 -31.84
C SER A 24 -8.56 31.66 -31.04
N LEU A 25 -8.19 30.43 -30.66
CA LEU A 25 -6.94 30.16 -29.96
C LEU A 25 -5.75 30.19 -30.93
N THR A 26 -4.61 30.67 -30.43
CA THR A 26 -3.35 30.57 -31.15
C THR A 26 -2.79 29.15 -31.10
N ALA A 27 -1.87 28.81 -32.01
CA ALA A 27 -1.27 27.47 -32.06
C ALA A 27 -0.51 27.09 -30.77
N GLU A 28 0.07 28.08 -30.07
CA GLU A 28 0.76 27.86 -28.79
C GLU A 28 -0.24 27.55 -27.66
N GLU A 29 -1.37 28.27 -27.62
CA GLU A 29 -2.44 28.02 -26.64
C GLU A 29 -3.16 26.70 -26.90
N LEU A 30 -3.33 26.31 -28.16
CA LEU A 30 -3.84 24.99 -28.55
C LEU A 30 -2.92 23.86 -28.06
N GLN A 31 -1.60 24.07 -28.13
CA GLN A 31 -0.62 23.11 -27.65
C GLN A 31 -0.60 23.01 -26.12
N GLU A 32 -0.79 24.13 -25.41
CA GLU A 32 -0.96 24.13 -23.95
C GLU A 32 -2.26 23.39 -23.56
N LEU A 33 -3.36 23.61 -24.30
CA LEU A 33 -4.64 22.93 -24.06
C LEU A 33 -4.54 21.41 -24.26
N GLU A 34 -3.85 20.95 -25.30
CA GLU A 34 -3.58 19.52 -25.53
C GLU A 34 -2.78 18.91 -24.37
N LYS A 35 -1.79 19.64 -23.86
CA LYS A 35 -0.97 19.24 -22.71
C LYS A 35 -1.76 19.21 -21.40
N GLU A 36 -2.68 20.15 -21.18
CA GLU A 36 -3.58 20.14 -20.02
C GLU A 36 -4.57 18.96 -20.09
N LEU A 37 -5.13 18.64 -21.26
CA LEU A 37 -6.01 17.49 -21.44
C LEU A 37 -5.31 16.16 -21.19
N ALA A 38 -4.05 16.01 -21.62
CA ALA A 38 -3.22 14.86 -21.31
C ALA A 38 -3.00 14.67 -19.80
N ASP A 39 -3.09 15.77 -19.04
CA ASP A 39 -2.90 15.77 -17.61
C ASP A 39 -4.17 15.48 -16.81
N ILE A 40 -5.33 15.85 -17.34
CA ILE A 40 -6.64 15.79 -16.67
C ILE A 40 -7.28 14.40 -16.74
N ASP A 41 -6.92 13.54 -17.70
CA ASP A 41 -7.54 12.22 -17.85
C ASP A 41 -6.65 11.05 -17.38
N PRO A 42 -6.68 10.68 -16.10
CA PRO A 42 -6.45 9.30 -15.75
C PRO A 42 -7.72 8.50 -16.06
N ASP A 43 -7.68 7.64 -17.09
CA ASP A 43 -8.78 6.76 -17.56
C ASP A 43 -9.75 6.34 -16.44
N ASP A 44 -11.04 6.61 -16.66
CA ASP A 44 -12.07 6.38 -15.67
C ASP A 44 -12.27 4.91 -15.29
N ASN A 45 -11.85 4.01 -16.17
CA ASN A 45 -11.88 2.57 -15.95
C ASN A 45 -10.70 2.07 -15.09
N LEU A 46 -9.67 2.89 -14.88
CA LEU A 46 -8.52 2.52 -14.06
C LEU A 46 -8.81 2.76 -12.57
N PRO A 47 -8.48 1.81 -11.69
CA PRO A 47 -8.59 2.01 -10.26
C PRO A 47 -7.69 3.17 -9.82
N ILE A 48 -8.13 3.91 -8.81
CA ILE A 48 -7.53 5.20 -8.39
C ILE A 48 -6.00 5.14 -8.11
N GLY A 49 -5.46 3.99 -7.73
CA GLY A 49 -4.03 3.81 -7.52
C GLY A 49 -3.19 3.73 -8.79
N LEU A 50 -3.80 3.37 -9.94
CA LEU A 50 -3.14 3.32 -11.26
C LEU A 50 -3.28 4.63 -12.04
N ARG A 51 -4.05 5.58 -11.49
CA ARG A 51 -4.18 6.95 -12.00
C ARG A 51 -3.03 7.86 -11.59
N GLN A 52 -2.22 7.41 -10.63
CA GLN A 52 -1.12 8.17 -10.07
C GLN A 52 0.08 8.15 -11.04
N ARG A 53 0.55 9.33 -11.46
CA ARG A 53 1.78 9.43 -12.26
C ARG A 53 3.01 8.99 -11.47
N ASP A 54 4.00 8.49 -12.21
CA ASP A 54 5.29 8.14 -11.65
C ASP A 54 5.97 9.38 -11.05
N GLN A 55 6.20 9.34 -9.74
CA GLN A 55 6.79 10.45 -8.97
C GLN A 55 8.30 10.62 -9.21
N THR A 56 8.90 9.80 -10.08
CA THR A 56 10.34 9.81 -10.31
C THR A 56 10.66 9.70 -11.79
N ALA A 57 11.54 10.57 -12.28
CA ALA A 57 12.11 10.47 -13.63
C ALA A 57 13.18 9.38 -13.76
N LYS A 58 13.40 8.58 -12.70
CA LYS A 58 14.37 7.48 -12.72
C LYS A 58 13.70 6.29 -13.37
N THR A 59 14.39 5.67 -14.31
CA THR A 59 14.00 4.34 -14.79
C THR A 59 13.94 3.40 -13.58
N PRO A 60 12.97 2.46 -13.53
CA PRO A 60 12.88 1.51 -12.44
C PRO A 60 14.25 0.85 -12.28
N THR A 61 14.86 1.00 -11.10
CA THR A 61 16.12 0.34 -10.79
C THR A 61 15.85 -1.15 -10.98
N GLY A 62 16.51 -1.75 -11.98
CA GLY A 62 16.13 -3.04 -12.54
C GLY A 62 15.98 -4.16 -11.50
N THR A 63 15.50 -5.32 -11.95
CA THR A 63 15.16 -6.46 -11.08
C THR A 63 16.27 -6.78 -10.08
N PHE A 64 15.89 -6.89 -8.79
CA PHE A 64 16.80 -7.28 -7.72
C PHE A 64 17.40 -8.66 -8.00
N SER A 65 18.73 -8.73 -8.21
CA SER A 65 19.45 -9.98 -8.42
C SER A 65 20.20 -10.38 -7.15
N ARG A 66 19.76 -11.49 -6.55
CA ARG A 66 20.38 -12.05 -5.33
C ARG A 66 21.87 -12.37 -5.55
N GLU A 67 22.22 -12.88 -6.72
CA GLU A 67 23.62 -13.21 -7.07
C GLU A 67 24.51 -11.97 -7.12
N ALA A 68 24.04 -10.86 -7.67
CA ALA A 68 24.81 -9.62 -7.68
C ALA A 68 24.99 -9.06 -6.26
N LEU A 69 23.96 -9.17 -5.41
CA LEU A 69 24.07 -8.78 -4.00
C LEU A 69 25.10 -9.64 -3.26
N MET A 70 25.03 -10.96 -3.41
CA MET A 70 25.98 -11.88 -2.76
C MET A 70 27.41 -11.63 -3.24
N LYS A 71 27.61 -11.46 -4.56
CA LYS A 71 28.91 -11.13 -5.14
C LYS A 71 29.44 -9.79 -4.64
N TYR A 72 28.58 -8.78 -4.49
CA TYR A 72 28.96 -7.49 -3.91
C TYR A 72 29.43 -7.66 -2.45
N TRP A 73 28.72 -8.44 -1.63
CA TRP A 73 29.08 -8.69 -0.24
C TRP A 73 30.37 -9.50 -0.09
N GLU A 74 30.57 -10.51 -0.92
CA GLU A 74 31.83 -11.27 -1.00
C GLU A 74 33.01 -10.35 -1.36
N ASN A 75 32.81 -9.46 -2.33
CA ASN A 75 33.82 -8.50 -2.75
C ASN A 75 34.12 -7.47 -1.65
N GLU A 76 33.11 -6.92 -0.99
CA GLU A 76 33.30 -5.94 0.08
C GLU A 76 33.98 -6.60 1.30
N THR A 77 33.60 -7.84 1.65
CA THR A 77 34.26 -8.62 2.70
C THR A 77 35.73 -8.91 2.36
N ARG A 78 36.00 -9.33 1.12
CA ARG A 78 37.39 -9.56 0.64
C ARG A 78 38.22 -8.28 0.68
N LYS A 79 37.62 -7.15 0.30
CA LYS A 79 38.26 -5.84 0.32
C LYS A 79 38.59 -5.39 1.74
N LEU A 80 37.68 -5.57 2.71
CA LEU A 80 37.94 -5.29 4.12
C LEU A 80 39.10 -6.14 4.67
N LEU A 81 39.15 -7.43 4.34
CA LEU A 81 40.24 -8.32 4.72
C LEU A 81 41.59 -7.92 4.08
N GLU A 82 41.57 -7.49 2.81
CA GLU A 82 42.78 -7.00 2.13
C GLU A 82 43.24 -5.66 2.71
N GLU A 83 42.32 -4.76 3.05
CA GLU A 83 42.61 -3.49 3.74
C GLU A 83 43.22 -3.71 5.14
N GLU A 84 42.78 -4.76 5.86
CA GLU A 84 43.38 -5.19 7.13
C GLU A 84 44.77 -5.78 6.92
N ARG A 85 44.95 -6.64 5.90
CA ARG A 85 46.24 -7.28 5.57
C ARG A 85 47.31 -6.28 5.15
N ILE A 86 46.93 -5.20 4.47
CA ILE A 86 47.85 -4.16 4.00
C ILE A 86 48.29 -3.21 5.13
N GLY A 87 47.70 -3.30 6.33
CA GLY A 87 48.28 -2.70 7.54
C GLY A 87 48.57 -1.19 7.44
N SER A 88 47.56 -0.36 7.67
CA SER A 88 47.67 0.90 8.41
C SER A 88 48.99 1.70 8.28
N THR A 89 49.20 2.41 7.17
CA THR A 89 50.12 3.57 7.16
C THR A 89 49.59 4.78 6.40
N LYS A 90 48.27 5.03 6.35
CA LYS A 90 47.76 6.37 5.97
C LYS A 90 46.59 6.82 6.85
N LYS A 91 46.82 7.94 7.53
CA LYS A 91 45.96 8.67 8.46
C LYS A 91 44.49 8.74 7.96
N LYS A 92 43.55 8.10 8.65
CA LYS A 92 42.12 8.43 8.58
C LYS A 92 41.61 8.85 9.96
N ALA A 93 42.21 9.93 10.47
CA ALA A 93 41.76 10.61 11.68
C ALA A 93 40.36 11.26 11.56
N PRO A 94 39.91 11.83 10.41
CA PRO A 94 38.61 12.51 10.38
C PRO A 94 37.43 11.53 10.35
N THR A 95 37.55 10.41 9.62
CA THR A 95 36.40 9.49 9.43
C THR A 95 36.05 8.74 10.70
N ARG A 96 37.03 8.30 11.51
CA ARG A 96 36.75 7.65 12.81
C ARG A 96 36.08 8.60 13.80
N MET A 97 36.56 9.85 13.88
CA MET A 97 35.96 10.88 14.73
C MET A 97 34.51 11.19 14.29
N ILE A 98 34.23 11.22 12.98
CA ILE A 98 32.88 11.41 12.43
C ILE A 98 32.00 10.20 12.77
N THR A 99 32.48 8.97 12.58
CA THR A 99 31.70 7.77 12.94
C THR A 99 31.39 7.74 14.44
N ASP A 100 32.36 8.10 15.28
CA ASP A 100 32.17 8.15 16.73
C ASP A 100 31.18 9.25 17.14
N SER A 101 31.18 10.39 16.44
CA SER A 101 30.22 11.47 16.64
C SER A 101 28.80 11.07 16.21
N ILE A 102 28.65 10.39 15.08
CA ILE A 102 27.36 9.87 14.57
C ILE A 102 26.80 8.80 15.50
N LEU A 103 27.64 7.87 15.96
CA LEU A 103 27.22 6.82 16.91
C LEU A 103 26.75 7.42 18.23
N LYS A 104 27.36 8.54 18.66
CA LYS A 104 26.94 9.28 19.86
C LYS A 104 25.60 9.99 19.68
N GLU A 105 25.36 10.58 18.50
CA GLU A 105 24.05 11.16 18.14
C GLU A 105 22.94 10.11 18.07
N LEU A 106 23.19 9.00 17.37
CA LEU A 106 22.23 7.89 17.27
C LEU A 106 21.90 7.31 18.65
N LYS A 107 22.89 7.15 19.52
CA LYS A 107 22.68 6.70 20.91
C LYS A 107 21.81 7.66 21.71
N ASN A 108 21.95 8.98 21.49
CA ASN A 108 21.14 10.00 22.15
C ASN A 108 19.72 10.12 21.57
N ALA A 109 19.57 9.86 20.25
CA ALA A 109 18.29 9.87 19.55
C ALA A 109 17.44 8.63 19.89
N LEU A 110 18.08 7.47 20.04
CA LEU A 110 17.44 6.20 20.39
C LEU A 110 17.26 6.00 21.91
N ARG A 111 17.67 6.97 22.73
CA ARG A 111 17.43 6.92 24.18
C ARG A 111 15.92 6.87 24.44
N PRO A 112 15.40 5.89 25.20
CA PRO A 112 13.98 5.77 25.49
C PRO A 112 13.40 7.08 26.01
N ILE A 113 12.21 7.43 25.53
CA ILE A 113 11.57 8.73 25.81
C ILE A 113 11.37 8.96 27.33
N ASN A 114 11.28 7.89 28.12
CA ASN A 114 11.14 7.94 29.57
C ASN A 114 12.39 8.47 30.32
N ASP A 115 13.56 8.47 29.67
CA ASP A 115 14.84 8.87 30.28
C ASP A 115 15.27 10.30 29.91
N ARG A 116 14.44 11.03 29.14
CA ARG A 116 14.67 12.45 28.82
C ARG A 116 13.99 13.31 29.87
N GLU A 117 14.78 13.79 30.84
CA GLU A 117 14.34 14.49 32.07
C GLU A 117 13.34 15.65 31.89
N ASN A 118 13.10 16.22 30.70
CA ASN A 118 12.24 17.41 30.58
C ASN A 118 11.44 17.53 29.28
N SER A 119 11.26 16.46 28.49
CA SER A 119 10.69 16.59 27.13
C SER A 119 9.19 16.31 27.00
N ARG A 120 8.44 16.05 28.08
CA ARG A 120 7.00 15.85 27.97
C ARG A 120 6.26 17.14 28.34
N PRO A 121 5.83 17.99 27.38
CA PRO A 121 4.68 18.83 27.67
C PRO A 121 3.53 17.88 27.98
N SER A 122 2.80 18.13 29.08
CA SER A 122 1.54 17.43 29.34
C SER A 122 0.68 17.57 28.10
N THR A 123 0.46 16.47 27.38
CA THR A 123 -0.58 16.41 26.35
C THR A 123 -1.86 16.95 26.99
N PRO A 124 -2.59 17.89 26.36
CA PRO A 124 -3.83 18.41 26.93
C PRO A 124 -4.67 17.21 27.36
N LEU A 125 -4.93 17.08 28.66
CA LEU A 125 -5.70 15.97 29.23
C LEU A 125 -7.04 15.94 28.49
N ARG A 126 -7.16 15.05 27.50
CA ARG A 126 -8.42 14.81 26.81
C ARG A 126 -9.13 13.77 27.63
N CYS A 127 -9.73 14.22 28.74
CA CYS A 127 -10.40 13.34 29.70
C CYS A 127 -11.37 12.36 29.02
N ALA A 128 -12.12 12.83 28.01
CA ALA A 128 -13.03 11.98 27.23
C ALA A 128 -12.31 10.93 26.36
N HIS A 129 -11.13 11.25 25.82
CA HIS A 129 -10.34 10.31 25.02
C HIS A 129 -9.69 9.26 25.91
N ASP A 130 -9.15 9.66 27.06
CA ASP A 130 -8.50 8.75 28.00
C ASP A 130 -9.51 7.80 28.65
N GLU A 131 -10.71 8.29 28.96
CA GLU A 131 -11.83 7.49 29.46
C GLU A 131 -12.31 6.48 28.41
N LEU A 132 -12.46 6.90 27.15
CA LEU A 132 -12.76 5.99 26.03
C LEU A 132 -11.68 4.91 25.88
N MET A 133 -10.41 5.29 25.92
CA MET A 133 -9.30 4.34 25.78
C MET A 133 -9.21 3.38 26.98
N ALA A 134 -9.56 3.83 28.19
CA ALA A 134 -9.67 2.97 29.37
C ALA A 134 -10.84 1.98 29.23
N ALA A 135 -12.00 2.44 28.73
CA ALA A 135 -13.16 1.59 28.47
C ALA A 135 -12.88 0.54 27.40
N ILE A 136 -12.17 0.89 26.33
CA ILE A 136 -11.73 -0.06 25.28
C ILE A 136 -10.79 -1.10 25.88
N ARG A 137 -9.76 -0.69 26.63
CA ARG A 137 -8.82 -1.62 27.29
C ARG A 137 -9.52 -2.56 28.27
N GLY A 138 -10.56 -2.08 28.96
CA GLY A 138 -11.40 -2.87 29.87
C GLY A 138 -12.56 -3.62 29.21
N SER A 139 -12.70 -3.55 27.89
CA SER A 139 -13.76 -4.25 27.15
C SER A 139 -13.36 -5.70 26.87
N SER A 140 -14.37 -6.57 26.73
CA SER A 140 -14.15 -7.98 26.45
C SER A 140 -15.29 -8.51 25.62
N ILE A 141 -15.01 -9.45 24.72
CA ILE A 141 -16.02 -10.15 23.92
C ILE A 141 -17.08 -10.85 24.78
N LYS A 142 -16.76 -11.14 26.05
CA LYS A 142 -17.70 -11.67 27.05
C LYS A 142 -18.85 -10.72 27.40
N LYS A 143 -18.66 -9.40 27.20
CA LYS A 143 -19.69 -8.37 27.41
C LYS A 143 -20.66 -8.26 26.22
N LEU A 144 -20.38 -8.93 25.09
CA LEU A 144 -21.23 -8.92 23.90
C LEU A 144 -22.27 -10.04 23.96
N LYS A 145 -23.46 -9.78 23.40
CA LYS A 145 -24.48 -10.84 23.23
C LYS A 145 -23.97 -11.87 22.23
N ARG A 146 -24.09 -13.16 22.57
CA ARG A 146 -23.77 -14.25 21.65
C ARG A 146 -24.78 -14.26 20.51
N VAL A 147 -24.28 -14.20 19.29
CA VAL A 147 -25.05 -14.40 18.06
C VAL A 147 -24.45 -15.60 17.35
N SER A 148 -25.27 -16.60 17.02
CA SER A 148 -24.86 -17.73 16.20
C SER A 148 -24.85 -17.29 14.74
N ILE A 149 -23.67 -17.21 14.14
CA ILE A 149 -23.52 -17.03 12.69
C ILE A 149 -23.66 -18.41 12.06
N VAL A 150 -24.78 -18.68 11.40
CA VAL A 150 -24.95 -19.88 10.56
C VAL A 150 -23.97 -19.75 9.41
N ARG A 151 -22.95 -20.62 9.37
CA ARG A 151 -21.99 -20.65 8.26
C ARG A 151 -22.64 -21.41 7.11
N THR A 152 -22.59 -20.84 5.91
CA THR A 152 -23.15 -21.42 4.67
C THR A 152 -22.59 -22.81 4.28
N ARG A 153 -21.62 -23.35 5.02
CA ARG A 153 -21.10 -24.72 4.88
C ARG A 153 -22.03 -25.79 5.47
N ASP A 154 -22.92 -25.46 6.39
CA ASP A 154 -23.86 -26.43 7.00
C ASP A 154 -24.99 -26.85 6.04
N LEU A 155 -25.19 -26.12 4.93
CA LEU A 155 -26.11 -26.51 3.85
C LEU A 155 -25.50 -27.56 2.91
N GLN A 156 -24.17 -27.70 2.88
CA GLN A 156 -23.48 -28.65 2.00
C GLN A 156 -23.61 -30.08 2.52
N THR A 157 -23.58 -30.29 3.84
CA THR A 157 -23.82 -31.60 4.48
C THR A 157 -25.26 -32.08 4.34
N CYS A 158 -26.25 -31.17 4.28
CA CYS A 158 -27.63 -31.53 3.98
C CYS A 158 -27.82 -31.97 2.52
N LEU A 159 -27.15 -31.31 1.57
CA LEU A 159 -27.26 -31.64 0.14
C LEU A 159 -26.61 -32.99 -0.20
N TRP A 160 -25.50 -33.35 0.45
CA TRP A 160 -24.82 -34.62 0.19
C TRP A 160 -25.57 -35.84 0.78
N ARG A 161 -26.37 -35.68 1.85
CA ARG A 161 -27.22 -36.76 2.37
C ARG A 161 -28.41 -37.07 1.46
N ALA A 162 -28.90 -36.10 0.69
CA ALA A 162 -29.97 -36.32 -0.28
C ALA A 162 -29.51 -37.13 -1.50
N THR A 163 -28.28 -36.94 -1.96
CA THR A 163 -27.76 -37.63 -3.15
C THR A 163 -27.40 -39.10 -2.91
N VAL A 164 -26.93 -39.46 -1.70
CA VAL A 164 -26.51 -40.84 -1.39
C VAL A 164 -27.69 -41.82 -1.28
N LEU A 165 -28.90 -41.36 -1.00
CA LEU A 165 -30.08 -42.23 -0.94
C LEU A 165 -30.63 -42.62 -2.33
N GLN A 166 -30.18 -41.97 -3.40
CA GLN A 166 -30.74 -42.15 -4.74
C GLN A 166 -29.92 -43.07 -5.65
N THR A 167 -28.74 -43.53 -5.20
CA THR A 167 -27.85 -44.39 -6.00
C THR A 167 -27.77 -45.85 -5.54
N SER A 168 -28.57 -46.28 -4.54
CA SER A 168 -28.64 -47.68 -4.12
C SER A 168 -29.70 -48.49 -4.88
N VAL A 169 -29.65 -48.50 -6.21
CA VAL A 169 -30.31 -49.55 -7.01
C VAL A 169 -29.22 -50.35 -7.72
N PRO A 170 -29.01 -51.63 -7.38
CA PRO A 170 -27.99 -52.43 -8.03
C PRO A 170 -28.41 -52.82 -9.45
N VAL A 171 -27.51 -52.56 -10.39
CA VAL A 171 -27.48 -53.12 -11.74
C VAL A 171 -27.31 -54.64 -11.61
N LEU A 172 -28.31 -55.42 -12.05
CA LEU A 172 -28.17 -56.85 -12.27
C LEU A 172 -27.97 -57.09 -13.76
N LEU A 173 -26.69 -57.25 -14.11
CA LEU A 173 -26.19 -57.68 -15.40
C LEU A 173 -26.43 -59.20 -15.52
N GLN A 174 -27.21 -59.65 -16.50
CA GLN A 174 -27.13 -61.03 -16.99
C GLN A 174 -26.82 -60.98 -18.49
N HIS A 175 -25.56 -61.28 -18.81
CA HIS A 175 -25.13 -61.75 -20.11
C HIS A 175 -25.24 -63.28 -20.10
N SER A 176 -25.94 -63.86 -21.07
CA SER A 176 -25.60 -65.16 -21.64
C SER A 176 -25.84 -65.07 -23.15
N CYS A 177 -24.75 -65.27 -23.88
CA CYS A 177 -24.68 -65.44 -25.32
C CYS A 177 -24.79 -66.95 -25.63
N VAL A 178 -25.42 -67.28 -26.76
CA VAL A 178 -25.64 -68.61 -27.37
C VAL A 178 -26.81 -69.42 -26.80
#